data_AF-A0A8H7K9K4-F1
#
_entry.id   AF-A0A8H7K9K4-F1
#
_cell.length_a   1.000
_cell.length_b   1.000
_cell.length_c   1.000
_cell.angle_alpha   90.00
_cell.angle_beta   90.00
_cell.angle_gamma   90.00
#
_symmetry.space_group_name_H-M   'P 1'
#
loop_
_entity.id
_entity.type
_entity.pdbx_description
1 polymer ?
#
loop_
_entity_poly.entity_id
_entity_poly.type
_entity_poly.pdbx_seq_one_letter_code
_entity_poly.pdbx_strand_id
1 'polypeptide(L)'
;MATLSYIDQADHGESGYFVKHNISDLVSLLLEPVDATEGLRKISRLAQLLLLSNQLDQAYALLCALDEHQEAILPPSSLSNHALQMGTRPFSHFWEAYPTYAYPGKAPEKLEDSDVASARRKTQQWHECRECTRTGWMLEHCNLPEPADPHKWRETDDEPMIAMCARLLAKDKTPGQYPSEQRMREALDAAKKLYAHPQVPITEWKFKWDGNKTVRRHSYLLYRRLVVELAIRLGDLETAADILSMGLRLDGFNDVDGGQLDRYLVLPGIYDVLPLLAKRGKEGSPFYIETEDANAIVKEVKAAIQLRAREGRQWSLAPEKVGWKELLDRLAKGAWAVNRTEYEEQGLTCAEDILHSPATEEEIAEAEAKVGELPPDFKEMVRIANGFYGGWHFLGGGINGLEDIDLADDDVENYMWSMSLDLDEEVYTKVIALSPATECDGYMHFMVSPTNWRNPTNGENFKDGQYPYWQWASWLCSDDVWYSFRDWVAGEVERVEAMVKKGRTMEDETSERFGVVNNVQELLGGHVTVYVFVHLSVLAL
;
A
#
# COMPACT_ATOMS: atom_id res chain seq x y z
N MET A 1 -16.31 -21.59 15.81
CA MET A 1 -14.95 -21.10 16.10
C MET A 1 -14.95 -19.62 15.82
N ALA A 2 -14.37 -18.78 16.68
CA ALA A 2 -14.24 -17.36 16.41
C ALA A 2 -13.31 -17.17 15.20
N THR A 3 -13.68 -16.31 14.26
CA THR A 3 -12.83 -15.95 13.12
C THR A 3 -11.58 -15.22 13.64
N LEU A 4 -10.38 -15.74 13.33
CA LEU A 4 -9.13 -15.09 13.72
C LEU A 4 -9.02 -13.72 13.05
N SER A 5 -8.65 -12.71 13.83
CA SER A 5 -8.66 -11.32 13.38
C SER A 5 -7.79 -10.44 14.27
N TYR A 6 -7.35 -9.31 13.73
CA TYR A 6 -6.69 -8.24 14.49
C TYR A 6 -7.29 -6.88 14.12
N ILE A 7 -7.08 -5.88 14.96
CA ILE A 7 -7.45 -4.49 14.68
C ILE A 7 -6.21 -3.76 14.17
N ASP A 8 -6.36 -2.95 13.14
CA ASP A 8 -5.37 -1.97 12.70
C ASP A 8 -6.06 -0.66 12.27
N GLN A 9 -5.29 0.32 11.86
CA GLN A 9 -5.79 1.54 11.24
C GLN A 9 -6.44 1.22 9.88
N ALA A 10 -7.51 1.93 9.57
CA ALA A 10 -8.14 1.90 8.25
C ALA A 10 -7.12 2.30 7.16
N ASP A 11 -7.07 1.55 6.06
CA ASP A 11 -6.31 2.00 4.88
C ASP A 11 -6.98 3.25 4.28
N HIS A 12 -6.23 4.02 3.45
CA HIS A 12 -6.82 5.12 2.69
C HIS A 12 -8.05 4.64 1.90
N GLY A 13 -9.19 5.28 2.13
CA GLY A 13 -10.47 4.94 1.50
C GLY A 13 -11.32 3.87 2.21
N GLU A 14 -10.88 3.32 3.35
CA GLU A 14 -11.75 2.51 4.21
C GLU A 14 -12.57 3.38 5.18
N SER A 15 -13.80 2.99 5.47
CA SER A 15 -14.67 3.72 6.40
C SER A 15 -14.30 3.44 7.86
N GLY A 16 -13.93 4.46 8.62
CA GLY A 16 -13.61 4.36 10.05
C GLY A 16 -12.15 4.68 10.35
N TYR A 17 -11.79 4.76 11.64
CA TYR A 17 -10.41 5.02 12.07
C TYR A 17 -9.68 3.73 12.48
N PHE A 18 -10.43 2.68 12.80
CA PHE A 18 -9.94 1.37 13.19
C PHE A 18 -10.74 0.29 12.45
N VAL A 19 -10.07 -0.65 11.81
CA VAL A 19 -10.69 -1.72 11.04
C VAL A 19 -10.26 -3.07 11.60
N LYS A 20 -11.24 -3.98 11.67
CA LYS A 20 -10.99 -5.37 12.05
C LYS A 20 -10.64 -6.16 10.79
N HIS A 21 -9.40 -6.62 10.70
CA HIS A 21 -8.93 -7.45 9.60
C HIS A 21 -9.07 -8.93 9.97
N ASN A 22 -9.73 -9.71 9.11
CA ASN A 22 -9.73 -11.16 9.27
C ASN A 22 -8.45 -11.74 8.70
N ILE A 23 -7.90 -12.77 9.35
CA ILE A 23 -6.70 -13.45 8.84
C ILE A 23 -6.97 -14.13 7.51
N SER A 24 -8.18 -14.64 7.28
CA SER A 24 -8.55 -15.21 5.99
C SER A 24 -8.43 -14.21 4.83
N ASP A 25 -8.79 -12.94 5.06
CA ASP A 25 -8.67 -11.90 4.04
C ASP A 25 -7.19 -11.59 3.75
N LEU A 26 -6.34 -11.55 4.79
CA LEU A 26 -4.90 -11.37 4.65
C LEU A 26 -4.25 -12.54 3.91
N VAL A 27 -4.66 -13.77 4.22
CA VAL A 27 -4.20 -14.99 3.55
C VAL A 27 -4.61 -14.97 2.07
N SER A 28 -5.84 -14.58 1.74
CA SER A 28 -6.28 -14.40 0.35
C SER A 28 -5.45 -13.34 -0.38
N LEU A 29 -5.18 -12.17 0.23
CA LEU A 29 -4.33 -11.13 -0.36
C LEU A 29 -2.89 -11.59 -0.62
N LEU A 30 -2.42 -12.60 0.12
CA LEU A 30 -1.13 -13.22 -0.12
C LEU A 30 -1.22 -14.30 -1.19
N LEU A 31 -2.20 -15.19 -1.11
CA LEU A 31 -2.25 -16.42 -1.90
C LEU A 31 -2.86 -16.25 -3.30
N GLU A 32 -3.84 -15.35 -3.43
CA GLU A 32 -4.67 -15.25 -4.61
C GLU A 32 -4.13 -14.34 -5.71
N PRO A 33 -3.60 -13.13 -5.48
CA PRO A 33 -3.25 -12.23 -6.59
C PRO A 33 -1.93 -12.58 -7.29
N VAL A 34 -1.73 -12.08 -8.52
CA VAL A 34 -0.43 -12.13 -9.23
C VAL A 34 0.61 -11.37 -8.42
N ASP A 35 0.32 -10.11 -8.09
CA ASP A 35 1.15 -9.26 -7.22
C ASP A 35 0.72 -9.41 -5.76
N ALA A 36 1.57 -10.03 -4.95
CA ALA A 36 1.34 -10.21 -3.51
C ALA A 36 1.83 -9.02 -2.66
N THR A 37 2.30 -7.92 -3.27
CA THR A 37 2.89 -6.77 -2.58
C THR A 37 2.01 -6.24 -1.45
N GLU A 38 0.71 -6.09 -1.68
CA GLU A 38 -0.22 -5.60 -0.66
C GLU A 38 -0.36 -6.57 0.53
N GLY A 39 -0.45 -7.88 0.24
CA GLY A 39 -0.46 -8.91 1.27
C GLY A 39 0.82 -8.86 2.12
N LEU A 40 1.99 -8.75 1.47
CA LEU A 40 3.28 -8.65 2.14
C LEU A 40 3.41 -7.36 2.98
N ARG A 41 2.93 -6.22 2.49
CA ARG A 41 2.86 -4.95 3.22
C ARG A 41 2.04 -5.11 4.51
N LYS A 42 0.85 -5.72 4.41
CA LYS A 42 -0.01 -5.99 5.56
C LYS A 42 0.60 -6.99 6.55
N ILE A 43 1.35 -7.99 6.08
CA ILE A 43 2.06 -8.94 6.95
C ILE A 43 3.21 -8.23 7.70
N SER A 44 3.96 -7.36 7.02
CA SER A 44 4.99 -6.52 7.66
C SER A 44 4.38 -5.62 8.75
N ARG A 45 3.22 -5.02 8.45
CA ARG A 45 2.44 -4.25 9.43
C ARG A 45 1.97 -5.10 10.62
N LEU A 46 1.50 -6.31 10.38
CA LEU A 46 1.14 -7.26 11.44
C LEU A 46 2.34 -7.59 12.34
N ALA A 47 3.55 -7.73 11.79
CA ALA A 47 4.76 -7.90 12.60
C ALA A 47 5.01 -6.71 13.55
N GLN A 48 4.77 -5.47 13.10
CA GLN A 48 4.85 -4.28 13.95
C GLN A 48 3.81 -4.29 15.07
N LEU A 49 2.58 -4.74 14.81
CA LEU A 49 1.53 -4.88 15.82
C LEU A 49 1.86 -5.97 16.86
N LEU A 50 2.51 -7.05 16.43
CA LEU A 50 3.01 -8.09 17.32
C LEU A 50 4.13 -7.54 18.24
N LEU A 51 5.05 -6.74 17.70
CA LEU A 51 6.06 -6.04 18.50
C LEU A 51 5.41 -5.09 19.52
N LEU A 52 4.43 -4.28 19.10
CA LEU A 52 3.66 -3.40 19.98
C LEU A 52 2.97 -4.17 21.12
N SER A 53 2.47 -5.37 20.81
CA SER A 53 1.82 -6.29 21.77
C SER A 53 2.82 -7.08 22.62
N ASN A 54 4.13 -6.82 22.48
CA ASN A 54 5.21 -7.54 23.14
C ASN A 54 5.22 -9.06 22.84
N GLN A 55 4.77 -9.46 21.65
CA GLN A 55 4.79 -10.84 21.14
C GLN A 55 6.06 -11.06 20.29
N LEU A 56 7.23 -10.96 20.92
CA LEU A 56 8.53 -10.87 20.24
C LEU A 56 8.85 -12.11 19.39
N ASP A 57 8.60 -13.31 19.93
CA ASP A 57 8.86 -14.58 19.23
C ASP A 57 7.98 -14.72 17.98
N GLN A 58 6.71 -14.30 18.08
CA GLN A 58 5.74 -14.35 17.00
C GLN A 58 6.10 -13.33 15.91
N ALA A 59 6.46 -12.11 16.29
CA ALA A 59 6.95 -11.10 15.35
C ALA A 59 8.20 -11.60 14.61
N TYR A 60 9.18 -12.12 15.34
CA TYR A 60 10.42 -12.66 14.77
C TYR A 60 10.15 -13.83 13.82
N ALA A 61 9.31 -14.79 14.22
CA ALA A 61 8.96 -15.94 13.40
C ALA A 61 8.30 -15.56 12.08
N LEU A 62 7.52 -14.48 12.06
CA LEU A 62 6.89 -13.93 10.86
C LEU A 62 7.91 -13.23 9.96
N LEU A 63 8.79 -12.41 10.54
CA LEU A 63 9.88 -11.74 9.83
C LEU A 63 10.83 -12.74 9.16
N CYS A 64 11.23 -13.82 9.85
CA CYS A 64 12.04 -14.87 9.24
C CYS A 64 11.35 -15.53 8.04
N ALA A 65 10.04 -15.77 8.13
CA ALA A 65 9.30 -16.39 7.03
C ALA A 65 9.19 -15.47 5.80
N LEU A 66 9.06 -14.16 6.02
CA LEU A 66 9.09 -13.17 4.94
C LEU A 66 10.45 -13.14 4.26
N ASP A 67 11.54 -13.03 5.03
CA ASP A 67 12.89 -12.97 4.48
C ASP A 67 13.27 -14.25 3.71
N GLU A 68 12.91 -15.43 4.24
CA GLU A 68 13.20 -16.73 3.63
C GLU A 68 12.48 -16.96 2.30
N HIS A 69 11.29 -16.36 2.11
CA HIS A 69 10.39 -16.71 1.02
C HIS A 69 10.02 -15.53 0.09
N GLN A 70 10.46 -14.30 0.37
CA GLN A 70 10.10 -13.11 -0.41
C GLN A 70 10.43 -13.25 -1.91
N GLU A 71 11.61 -13.76 -2.25
CA GLU A 71 12.05 -13.91 -3.64
C GLU A 71 11.20 -14.93 -4.41
N ALA A 72 10.64 -15.92 -3.72
CA ALA A 72 9.75 -16.91 -4.31
C ALA A 72 8.30 -16.40 -4.44
N ILE A 73 7.96 -15.30 -3.77
CA ILE A 73 6.59 -14.76 -3.72
C ILE A 73 6.42 -13.54 -4.62
N LEU A 74 7.46 -12.71 -4.76
CA LEU A 74 7.45 -11.49 -5.56
C LEU A 74 7.75 -11.76 -7.05
N PRO A 75 7.08 -11.06 -7.98
CA PRO A 75 7.39 -11.18 -9.41
C PRO A 75 8.78 -10.59 -9.75
N PRO A 76 9.52 -11.18 -10.70
CA PRO A 76 10.89 -10.78 -11.07
C PRO A 76 11.04 -9.34 -11.58
N SER A 77 9.96 -8.76 -12.13
CA SER A 77 9.93 -7.43 -12.76
C SER A 77 9.57 -6.29 -11.82
N SER A 78 9.31 -6.55 -10.53
CA SER A 78 9.01 -5.48 -9.58
C SER A 78 10.28 -4.66 -9.28
N LEU A 79 10.49 -3.61 -10.09
CA LEU A 79 11.39 -2.49 -9.78
C LEU A 79 11.11 -1.89 -8.38
N SER A 80 9.96 -2.22 -7.78
CA SER A 80 9.65 -2.01 -6.37
C SER A 80 10.08 -3.19 -5.48
N ASN A 81 11.38 -3.43 -5.35
CA ASN A 81 11.99 -4.15 -4.21
C ASN A 81 11.78 -3.42 -2.85
N HIS A 82 10.73 -2.61 -2.73
CA HIS A 82 10.42 -1.73 -1.60
C HIS A 82 9.39 -2.33 -0.63
N ALA A 83 8.58 -3.31 -1.05
CA ALA A 83 7.49 -3.85 -0.23
C ALA A 83 7.96 -4.53 1.07
N LEU A 84 9.16 -5.12 1.04
CA LEU A 84 9.78 -5.84 2.16
C LEU A 84 11.21 -5.39 2.36
N GLN A 85 11.46 -4.09 2.49
CA GLN A 85 12.72 -3.69 3.12
C GLN A 85 12.67 -4.15 4.59
N MET A 86 13.17 -5.35 4.87
CA MET A 86 13.47 -5.84 6.22
C MET A 86 14.46 -4.91 6.95
N GLY A 87 15.18 -4.07 6.18
CA GLY A 87 15.93 -2.90 6.64
C GLY A 87 15.10 -1.65 6.93
N THR A 88 13.76 -1.72 6.92
CA THR A 88 12.91 -0.62 7.40
C THR A 88 13.23 -0.32 8.86
N ARG A 89 13.13 0.96 9.20
CA ARG A 89 13.60 1.52 10.46
C ARG A 89 13.08 0.77 11.71
N PRO A 90 11.80 0.36 11.82
CA PRO A 90 11.25 -0.29 13.02
C PRO A 90 11.99 -1.57 13.42
N PHE A 91 12.34 -2.41 12.44
CA PHE A 91 12.95 -3.70 12.72
C PHE A 91 14.43 -3.57 13.09
N SER A 92 15.15 -2.59 12.52
CA SER A 92 16.54 -2.31 12.90
C SER A 92 16.72 -2.03 14.40
N HIS A 93 15.77 -1.29 15.00
CA HIS A 93 15.76 -1.00 16.43
C HIS A 93 15.35 -2.22 17.28
N PHE A 94 14.51 -3.12 16.75
CA PHE A 94 14.17 -4.38 17.42
C PHE A 94 15.43 -5.25 17.63
N TRP A 95 16.23 -5.46 16.59
CA TRP A 95 17.46 -6.27 16.71
C TRP A 95 18.53 -5.61 17.60
N GLU A 96 18.59 -4.28 17.66
CA GLU A 96 19.45 -3.57 18.61
C GLU A 96 19.02 -3.80 20.07
N ALA A 97 17.71 -3.72 20.33
CA ALA A 97 17.17 -3.95 21.66
C ALA A 97 17.28 -5.41 22.10
N TYR A 98 17.18 -6.35 21.16
CA TYR A 98 17.20 -7.79 21.42
C TYR A 98 18.25 -8.51 20.56
N PRO A 99 19.55 -8.38 20.88
CA PRO A 99 20.64 -8.98 20.11
C PRO A 99 20.64 -10.53 20.12
N THR A 100 19.79 -11.15 20.93
CA THR A 100 19.57 -12.60 20.95
C THR A 100 18.82 -13.11 19.74
N TYR A 101 18.03 -12.27 19.06
CA TYR A 101 17.38 -12.62 17.80
C TYR A 101 18.35 -12.36 16.65
N ALA A 102 18.66 -13.40 15.87
CA ALA A 102 19.54 -13.26 14.72
C ALA A 102 18.82 -12.52 13.58
N TYR A 103 19.52 -11.63 12.88
CA TYR A 103 18.99 -11.02 11.66
C TYR A 103 18.75 -12.12 10.60
N PRO A 104 17.54 -12.22 10.00
CA PRO A 104 17.28 -13.20 8.96
C PRO A 104 18.00 -12.82 7.65
N GLY A 105 18.58 -13.80 6.96
CA GLY A 105 19.24 -13.60 5.66
C GLY A 105 20.70 -13.14 5.73
N LYS A 106 21.23 -12.64 4.60
CA LYS A 106 22.51 -11.92 4.61
C LYS A 106 22.28 -10.60 5.34
N ALA A 107 22.91 -10.43 6.50
CA ALA A 107 23.05 -9.10 7.09
C ALA A 107 23.50 -8.15 5.96
N PRO A 108 22.83 -7.00 5.77
CA PRO A 108 23.12 -6.13 4.64
C PRO A 108 24.63 -5.97 4.53
N GLU A 109 25.22 -6.20 3.33
CA GLU A 109 26.67 -6.10 3.09
C GLU A 109 27.24 -4.72 3.47
N LYS A 110 26.33 -3.78 3.76
CA LYS A 110 26.54 -2.56 4.53
C LYS A 110 25.60 -2.49 5.74
N LEU A 111 25.86 -3.28 6.79
CA LEU A 111 25.96 -2.63 8.10
C LEU A 111 27.16 -1.70 7.94
N GLU A 112 26.92 -0.51 7.35
CA GLU A 112 27.88 0.59 7.34
C GLU A 112 28.53 0.58 8.72
N ASP A 113 29.87 0.55 8.75
CA ASP A 113 30.72 0.54 9.95
C ASP A 113 29.91 0.94 11.17
N SER A 114 29.68 0.05 12.14
CA SER A 114 28.56 0.17 13.11
C SER A 114 28.39 1.57 13.73
N ASP A 115 29.47 2.33 13.82
CA ASP A 115 29.54 3.73 14.22
C ASP A 115 28.83 4.72 13.27
N VAL A 116 28.94 4.57 11.94
CA VAL A 116 28.30 5.41 10.92
C VAL A 116 26.78 5.18 10.91
N ALA A 117 26.33 3.94 10.92
CA ALA A 117 24.91 3.61 10.98
C ALA A 117 24.29 4.09 12.31
N SER A 118 25.00 3.92 13.43
CA SER A 118 24.64 4.46 14.74
C SER A 118 24.59 6.00 14.75
N ALA A 119 25.57 6.67 14.15
CA ALA A 119 25.58 8.14 14.04
C ALA A 119 24.42 8.68 13.19
N ARG A 120 24.11 8.02 12.07
CA ARG A 120 22.97 8.37 11.21
C ARG A 120 21.64 8.23 11.95
N ARG A 121 21.45 7.12 12.69
CA ARG A 121 20.27 6.91 13.56
C ARG A 121 20.17 7.98 14.64
N LYS A 122 21.25 8.26 15.37
CA LYS A 122 21.27 9.33 16.40
C LYS A 122 20.89 10.69 15.84
N THR A 123 21.43 11.02 14.67
CA THR A 123 21.10 12.26 13.94
C THR A 123 19.62 12.31 13.57
N GLN A 124 19.08 11.20 13.08
CA GLN A 124 17.66 11.11 12.72
C GLN A 124 16.74 11.20 13.95
N GLN A 125 17.05 10.49 15.04
CA GLN A 125 16.30 10.59 16.29
C GLN A 125 16.30 12.03 16.83
N TRP A 126 17.44 12.71 16.71
CA TRP A 126 17.53 14.12 17.03
C TRP A 126 16.62 14.99 16.14
N HIS A 127 16.56 14.74 14.83
CA HIS A 127 15.63 15.45 13.95
C HIS A 127 14.16 15.23 14.34
N GLU A 128 13.78 13.98 14.66
CA GLU A 128 12.42 13.65 15.07
C GLU A 128 12.06 14.34 16.42
N CYS A 129 12.98 14.35 17.40
CA CYS A 129 12.83 15.11 18.64
C CYS A 129 12.74 16.64 18.39
N ARG A 130 13.58 17.18 17.48
CA ARG A 130 13.59 18.61 17.12
C ARG A 130 12.26 19.04 16.51
N GLU A 131 11.67 18.24 15.62
CA GLU A 131 10.34 18.53 15.07
C GLU A 131 9.28 18.58 16.18
N CYS A 132 9.38 17.71 17.18
CA CYS A 132 8.45 17.75 18.31
C CYS A 132 8.60 18.97 19.23
N THR A 133 9.75 19.65 19.20
CA THR A 133 10.01 20.87 19.98
C THR A 133 9.88 22.15 19.14
N ARG A 134 9.41 22.04 17.88
CA ARG A 134 9.22 23.17 16.97
C ARG A 134 8.17 24.15 17.50
N THR A 135 8.64 25.29 17.99
CA THR A 135 7.80 26.40 18.50
C THR A 135 7.27 27.31 17.40
N GLY A 136 7.96 27.40 16.25
CA GLY A 136 7.49 28.18 15.10
C GLY A 136 6.13 27.69 14.58
N TRP A 137 5.89 26.38 14.63
CA TRP A 137 4.60 25.79 14.27
C TRP A 137 3.45 26.36 15.14
N MET A 138 3.69 26.55 16.44
CA MET A 138 2.70 27.13 17.36
C MET A 138 2.43 28.60 17.05
N LEU A 139 3.44 29.36 16.60
CA LEU A 139 3.23 30.73 16.14
C LEU A 139 2.39 30.76 14.85
N GLU A 140 2.79 29.98 13.85
CA GLU A 140 2.14 29.91 12.53
C GLU A 140 0.68 29.45 12.62
N HIS A 141 0.41 28.40 13.39
CA HIS A 141 -0.89 27.75 13.42
C HIS A 141 -1.73 28.17 14.62
N CYS A 142 -1.12 28.55 15.75
CA CYS A 142 -1.82 28.99 16.94
C CYS A 142 -1.82 30.49 17.20
N ASN A 143 -1.15 31.27 16.35
CA ASN A 143 -0.92 32.69 16.58
C ASN A 143 -0.34 32.97 17.99
N LEU A 144 0.47 32.02 18.48
CA LEU A 144 0.98 32.00 19.85
C LEU A 144 2.49 32.28 19.85
N PRO A 145 2.93 33.48 20.27
CA PRO A 145 4.35 33.77 20.41
C PRO A 145 4.97 33.03 21.59
N GLU A 146 6.29 32.78 21.49
CA GLU A 146 7.06 32.20 22.60
C GLU A 146 6.96 33.12 23.84
N PRO A 147 6.58 32.60 25.02
CA PRO A 147 6.58 33.39 26.23
C PRO A 147 7.99 33.74 26.70
N ALA A 148 8.15 34.91 27.32
CA ALA A 148 9.40 35.32 27.95
C ALA A 148 9.80 34.40 29.12
N ASP A 149 8.80 33.91 29.86
CA ASP A 149 8.97 32.92 30.92
C ASP A 149 8.31 31.59 30.52
N PRO A 150 9.09 30.52 30.27
CA PRO A 150 8.54 29.22 29.95
C PRO A 150 7.88 28.54 31.16
N HIS A 151 8.08 29.01 32.40
CA HIS A 151 7.56 28.38 33.63
C HIS A 151 6.09 28.72 33.94
N LYS A 152 5.50 29.68 33.22
CA LYS A 152 4.11 30.11 33.42
C LYS A 152 3.06 29.02 33.16
N TRP A 153 3.45 27.88 32.56
CA TRP A 153 2.58 26.70 32.41
C TRP A 153 1.97 26.25 33.74
N ARG A 154 2.67 26.51 34.86
CA ARG A 154 2.21 26.17 36.21
C ARG A 154 0.92 26.90 36.59
N GLU A 155 0.79 28.15 36.13
CA GLU A 155 -0.26 29.09 36.57
C GLU A 155 -1.41 29.21 35.56
N THR A 156 -1.22 28.72 34.33
CA THR A 156 -2.22 28.81 33.25
C THR A 156 -2.84 27.46 32.94
N ASP A 157 -4.12 27.45 32.60
CA ASP A 157 -4.85 26.28 32.07
C ASP A 157 -5.11 26.40 30.56
N ASP A 158 -4.46 27.37 29.89
CA ASP A 158 -4.55 27.53 28.43
C ASP A 158 -3.71 26.44 27.72
N GLU A 159 -4.38 25.48 27.08
CA GLU A 159 -3.76 24.30 26.47
C GLU A 159 -2.66 24.63 25.46
N PRO A 160 -2.85 25.58 24.50
CA PRO A 160 -1.78 26.00 23.59
C PRO A 160 -0.57 26.57 24.34
N MET A 161 -0.80 27.32 25.42
CA MET A 161 0.29 27.88 26.22
C MET A 161 1.07 26.80 26.98
N ILE A 162 0.38 25.85 27.61
CA ILE A 162 1.03 24.74 28.30
C ILE A 162 1.88 23.94 27.29
N ALA A 163 1.34 23.65 26.10
CA ALA A 163 2.07 22.97 25.03
C ALA A 163 3.31 23.75 24.57
N MET A 164 3.18 25.08 24.36
CA MET A 164 4.31 25.95 23.99
C MET A 164 5.42 25.92 25.06
N CYS A 165 5.05 26.04 26.34
CA CYS A 165 5.97 25.97 27.45
C CYS A 165 6.69 24.60 27.51
N ALA A 166 5.95 23.50 27.36
CA ALA A 166 6.53 22.16 27.31
C ALA A 166 7.56 22.02 26.17
N ARG A 167 7.22 22.50 24.95
CA ARG A 167 8.15 22.52 23.81
C ARG A 167 9.41 23.32 24.10
N LEU A 168 9.28 24.52 24.68
CA LEU A 168 10.43 25.37 25.04
C LEU A 168 11.33 24.75 26.10
N LEU A 169 10.75 24.14 27.13
CA LEU A 169 11.50 23.46 28.18
C LEU A 169 12.25 22.25 27.63
N ALA A 170 11.66 21.52 26.68
CA ALA A 170 12.26 20.37 26.00
C ALA A 170 13.22 20.73 24.86
N LYS A 171 13.28 21.99 24.43
CA LYS A 171 14.10 22.44 23.29
C LYS A 171 15.56 22.65 23.68
N ASP A 172 16.48 22.08 22.90
CA ASP A 172 17.90 22.44 22.89
C ASP A 172 18.29 23.04 21.53
N LYS A 173 19.24 23.98 21.55
CA LYS A 173 19.74 24.64 20.34
C LYS A 173 20.96 23.93 19.75
N THR A 174 21.60 23.07 20.53
CA THR A 174 22.80 22.34 20.12
C THR A 174 22.41 21.03 19.43
N PRO A 175 22.78 20.82 18.16
CA PRO A 175 22.47 19.58 17.47
C PRO A 175 22.95 18.33 18.21
N GLY A 176 22.06 17.34 18.36
CA GLY A 176 22.36 16.07 19.02
C GLY A 176 22.41 16.13 20.55
N GLN A 177 22.12 17.27 21.19
CA GLN A 177 22.05 17.40 22.64
C GLN A 177 20.62 17.55 23.13
N TYR A 178 20.36 16.99 24.31
CA TYR A 178 19.07 17.09 24.99
C TYR A 178 19.20 18.09 26.14
N PRO A 179 18.11 18.76 26.53
CA PRO A 179 18.14 19.70 27.64
C PRO A 179 18.51 18.99 28.95
N SER A 180 18.89 19.77 29.97
CA SER A 180 19.24 19.22 31.28
C SER A 180 18.11 18.39 31.87
N GLU A 181 18.45 17.41 32.73
CA GLU A 181 17.48 16.54 33.39
C GLU A 181 16.38 17.34 34.11
N GLN A 182 16.75 18.43 34.80
CA GLN A 182 15.79 19.32 35.45
C GLN A 182 14.78 19.94 34.47
N ARG A 183 15.25 20.40 33.31
CA ARG A 183 14.38 20.97 32.27
C ARG A 183 13.52 19.89 31.61
N MET A 184 14.04 18.69 31.41
CA MET A 184 13.26 17.55 30.90
C MET A 184 12.14 17.17 31.88
N ARG A 185 12.43 17.10 33.18
CA ARG A 185 11.42 16.82 34.22
C ARG A 185 10.32 17.86 34.19
N GLU A 186 10.70 19.14 34.10
CA GLU A 186 9.72 20.22 34.04
C GLU A 186 8.90 20.21 32.75
N ALA A 187 9.51 19.92 31.60
CA ALA A 187 8.80 19.75 30.34
C ALA A 187 7.79 18.60 30.41
N LEU A 188 8.16 17.48 31.05
CA LEU A 188 7.29 16.33 31.27
C LEU A 188 6.12 16.69 32.19
N ASP A 189 6.35 17.45 33.27
CA ASP A 189 5.27 17.90 34.16
C ASP A 189 4.27 18.82 33.43
N ALA A 190 4.77 19.75 32.61
CA ALA A 190 3.92 20.59 31.76
C ALA A 190 3.10 19.74 30.77
N ALA A 191 3.73 18.75 30.14
CA ALA A 191 3.04 17.84 29.24
C ALA A 191 1.98 16.99 29.95
N LYS A 192 2.26 16.50 31.15
CA LYS A 192 1.29 15.75 31.99
C LYS A 192 0.11 16.63 32.37
N LYS A 193 0.35 17.90 32.68
CA LYS A 193 -0.73 18.88 32.94
C LYS A 193 -1.64 19.03 31.70
N LEU A 194 -1.05 19.24 30.52
CA LEU A 194 -1.81 19.31 29.26
C LEU A 194 -2.64 18.04 29.04
N TYR A 195 -2.02 16.88 29.12
CA TYR A 195 -2.67 15.61 28.80
C TYR A 195 -3.67 15.11 29.86
N ALA A 196 -3.71 15.73 31.04
CA ALA A 196 -4.77 15.50 32.03
C ALA A 196 -6.10 16.16 31.65
N HIS A 197 -6.11 17.11 30.71
CA HIS A 197 -7.34 17.72 30.21
C HIS A 197 -8.16 16.74 29.35
N PRO A 198 -9.50 16.85 29.33
CA PRO A 198 -10.35 16.01 28.50
C PRO A 198 -10.00 16.12 27.01
N GLN A 199 -9.92 14.97 26.33
CA GLN A 199 -9.57 14.88 24.92
C GLN A 199 -10.70 14.25 24.12
N VAL A 200 -10.92 14.76 22.91
CA VAL A 200 -11.88 14.19 21.95
C VAL A 200 -11.19 13.06 21.17
N PRO A 201 -11.74 11.84 21.15
CA PRO A 201 -11.27 10.76 20.29
C PRO A 201 -11.27 11.18 18.83
N ILE A 202 -10.33 10.67 18.03
CA ILE A 202 -10.22 11.03 16.62
C ILE A 202 -11.50 10.68 15.83
N THR A 203 -12.19 9.62 16.24
CA THR A 203 -13.48 9.17 15.69
C THR A 203 -14.61 10.19 15.84
N GLU A 204 -14.51 11.07 16.83
CA GLU A 204 -15.51 12.11 17.12
C GLU A 204 -15.03 13.50 16.71
N TRP A 205 -13.78 13.60 16.24
CA TRP A 205 -13.18 14.87 15.89
C TRP A 205 -13.57 15.29 14.48
N LYS A 206 -14.49 16.26 14.40
CA LYS A 206 -14.79 16.96 13.14
C LYS A 206 -13.80 18.11 13.01
N PHE A 207 -12.80 17.97 12.13
CA PHE A 207 -11.99 19.12 11.73
C PHE A 207 -12.93 20.17 11.10
N LYS A 208 -13.26 21.20 11.86
CA LYS A 208 -14.06 22.33 11.40
C LYS A 208 -13.21 23.59 11.53
N TRP A 209 -12.74 24.07 10.38
CA TRP A 209 -12.19 25.41 10.26
C TRP A 209 -13.36 26.39 10.14
N ASP A 210 -13.75 27.05 11.24
CA ASP A 210 -14.84 28.04 11.25
C ASP A 210 -14.34 29.50 11.26
N GLY A 211 -13.05 29.70 10.97
CA GLY A 211 -12.43 31.02 10.89
C GLY A 211 -12.20 31.73 12.23
N ASN A 212 -12.67 31.23 13.38
CA ASN A 212 -12.47 31.92 14.67
C ASN A 212 -12.20 31.03 15.89
N LYS A 213 -12.55 29.73 15.90
CA LYS A 213 -12.20 28.80 17.00
C LYS A 213 -11.97 27.39 16.48
N THR A 214 -10.70 27.04 16.26
CA THR A 214 -10.32 25.64 16.06
C THR A 214 -10.26 24.94 17.42
N VAL A 215 -11.13 23.96 17.68
CA VAL A 215 -10.92 23.01 18.79
C VAL A 215 -9.82 22.05 18.35
N ARG A 216 -8.59 22.36 18.77
CA ARG A 216 -7.41 21.57 18.40
C ARG A 216 -7.23 20.42 19.37
N ARG A 217 -6.92 19.25 18.84
CA ARG A 217 -6.59 18.11 19.70
C ARG A 217 -5.23 18.39 20.35
N HIS A 218 -5.03 17.82 21.53
CA HIS A 218 -3.81 18.03 22.29
C HIS A 218 -2.58 17.48 21.56
N SER A 219 -2.76 16.43 20.75
CA SER A 219 -1.75 15.86 19.84
C SER A 219 -1.24 16.86 18.80
N TYR A 220 -2.10 17.75 18.29
CA TYR A 220 -1.68 18.84 17.40
C TYR A 220 -0.84 19.88 18.15
N LEU A 221 -1.19 20.17 19.41
CA LEU A 221 -0.47 21.17 20.21
C LEU A 221 0.90 20.65 20.67
N LEU A 222 1.00 19.38 21.06
CA LEU A 222 2.23 18.76 21.56
C LEU A 222 2.27 17.28 21.15
N TYR A 223 3.19 16.87 20.29
CA TYR A 223 3.25 15.46 19.88
C TYR A 223 3.49 14.52 21.07
N ARG A 224 2.67 13.46 21.20
CA ARG A 224 2.81 12.45 22.27
C ARG A 224 4.18 11.77 22.26
N ARG A 225 4.80 11.63 21.08
CA ARG A 225 6.16 11.13 20.93
C ARG A 225 7.15 11.85 21.85
N LEU A 226 7.11 13.18 21.92
CA LEU A 226 8.03 13.95 22.76
C LEU A 226 7.87 13.58 24.23
N VAL A 227 6.63 13.42 24.68
CA VAL A 227 6.31 13.11 26.07
C VAL A 227 6.78 11.70 26.43
N VAL A 228 6.55 10.74 25.54
CA VAL A 228 7.06 9.37 25.66
C VAL A 228 8.59 9.36 25.72
N GLU A 229 9.26 10.11 24.83
CA GLU A 229 10.72 10.19 24.79
C GLU A 229 11.30 10.82 26.06
N LEU A 230 10.72 11.92 26.54
CA LEU A 230 11.13 12.58 27.78
C LEU A 230 10.99 11.63 28.98
N ALA A 231 9.84 10.94 29.08
CA ALA A 231 9.57 9.99 30.14
C ALA A 231 10.59 8.83 30.15
N ILE A 232 10.89 8.24 28.98
CA ILE A 232 11.92 7.19 28.85
C ILE A 232 13.30 7.70 29.28
N ARG A 233 13.72 8.88 28.80
CA ARG A 233 15.02 9.48 29.16
C ARG A 233 15.16 9.77 30.65
N LEU A 234 14.05 10.04 31.33
CA LEU A 234 13.99 10.27 32.77
C LEU A 234 13.80 8.99 33.59
N GLY A 235 13.66 7.83 32.95
CA GLY A 235 13.37 6.54 33.58
C GLY A 235 11.93 6.37 34.08
N ASP A 236 11.02 7.28 33.72
CA ASP A 236 9.59 7.22 34.08
C ASP A 236 8.80 6.39 33.05
N LEU A 237 9.08 5.08 33.02
CA LEU A 237 8.53 4.17 32.01
C LEU A 237 7.01 3.99 32.12
N GLU A 238 6.43 4.13 33.32
CA GLU A 238 4.97 4.07 33.51
C GLU A 238 4.27 5.27 32.88
N THR A 239 4.81 6.49 33.06
CA THR A 239 4.29 7.67 32.37
C THR A 239 4.41 7.52 30.85
N ALA A 240 5.52 6.94 30.37
CA ALA A 240 5.68 6.64 28.94
C ALA A 240 4.59 5.69 28.43
N ALA A 241 4.30 4.61 29.17
CA ALA A 241 3.26 3.64 28.85
C ALA A 241 1.84 4.27 28.91
N ASP A 242 1.57 5.14 29.88
CA ASP A 242 0.29 5.86 30.02
C ASP A 242 0.01 6.74 28.80
N ILE A 243 0.99 7.57 28.42
CA ILE A 243 0.83 8.50 27.31
C ILE A 243 0.73 7.74 25.98
N LEU A 244 1.52 6.69 25.80
CA LEU A 244 1.41 5.82 24.63
C LEU A 244 0.02 5.17 24.57
N SER A 245 -0.44 4.54 25.65
CA SER A 245 -1.78 3.93 25.74
C SER A 245 -2.90 4.90 25.38
N MET A 246 -2.84 6.11 25.91
CA MET A 246 -3.80 7.17 25.60
C MET A 246 -3.76 7.55 24.11
N GLY A 247 -2.56 7.68 23.52
CA GLY A 247 -2.42 7.94 22.09
C GLY A 247 -3.01 6.84 21.22
N LEU A 248 -2.79 5.57 21.58
CA LEU A 248 -3.32 4.43 20.84
C LEU A 248 -4.85 4.42 20.83
N ARG A 249 -5.47 4.65 22.00
CA ARG A 249 -6.92 4.66 22.15
C ARG A 249 -7.60 5.85 21.49
N LEU A 250 -6.97 7.02 21.53
CA LEU A 250 -7.59 8.25 21.04
C LEU A 250 -7.28 8.54 19.57
N ASP A 251 -6.12 8.12 19.06
CA ASP A 251 -5.58 8.61 17.78
C ASP A 251 -5.26 7.49 16.79
N GLY A 252 -5.12 6.25 17.26
CA GLY A 252 -4.95 5.08 16.38
C GLY A 252 -3.76 5.12 15.44
N PHE A 253 -2.68 5.82 15.81
CA PHE A 253 -1.48 6.04 14.98
C PHE A 253 -1.67 6.89 13.71
N ASN A 254 -2.66 7.80 13.67
CA ASN A 254 -2.90 8.63 12.48
C ASN A 254 -1.67 9.46 12.03
N ASP A 255 -1.49 9.56 10.71
CA ASP A 255 -0.42 10.25 9.99
C ASP A 255 -0.39 11.75 10.27
N VAL A 256 -1.55 12.35 10.53
CA VAL A 256 -1.69 13.81 10.65
C VAL A 256 -1.04 14.38 11.92
N ASP A 257 -0.81 13.55 12.94
CA ASP A 257 -0.35 13.98 14.27
C ASP A 257 1.07 13.47 14.62
N GLY A 258 1.84 13.00 13.62
CA GLY A 258 3.17 12.41 13.84
C GLY A 258 3.11 11.11 14.65
N GLY A 259 1.94 10.46 14.65
CA GLY A 259 1.59 9.36 15.52
C GLY A 259 1.88 7.97 14.95
N GLN A 260 2.51 7.83 13.79
CA GLN A 260 2.69 6.53 13.13
C GLN A 260 3.39 5.49 14.03
N LEU A 261 2.92 4.25 14.04
CA LEU A 261 3.47 3.15 14.86
C LEU A 261 4.96 2.93 14.62
N ASP A 262 5.38 2.99 13.35
CA ASP A 262 6.78 2.82 12.95
C ASP A 262 7.69 3.86 13.63
N ARG A 263 7.22 5.11 13.78
CA ARG A 263 7.92 6.19 14.49
C ARG A 263 8.05 5.97 15.99
N TYR A 264 7.15 5.21 16.61
CA TYR A 264 7.29 4.82 18.02
C TYR A 264 8.22 3.63 18.18
N LEU A 265 8.15 2.63 17.29
CA LEU A 265 9.02 1.43 17.35
C LEU A 265 10.51 1.73 17.13
N VAL A 266 10.85 2.90 16.60
CA VAL A 266 12.23 3.38 16.46
C VAL A 266 12.71 4.25 17.63
N LEU A 267 11.84 4.57 18.59
CA LEU A 267 12.20 5.47 19.69
C LEU A 267 13.16 4.75 20.66
N PRO A 268 14.34 5.32 20.98
CA PRO A 268 15.29 4.67 21.88
C PRO A 268 14.70 4.40 23.26
N GLY A 269 14.75 3.14 23.72
CA GLY A 269 14.16 2.69 25.00
C GLY A 269 12.67 2.34 24.94
N ILE A 270 12.03 2.41 23.76
CA ILE A 270 10.61 2.03 23.64
C ILE A 270 10.35 0.58 24.04
N TYR A 271 11.28 -0.33 23.77
CA TYR A 271 11.14 -1.75 24.08
C TYR A 271 11.11 -2.06 25.59
N ASP A 272 11.55 -1.14 26.45
CA ASP A 272 11.36 -1.23 27.90
C ASP A 272 9.94 -0.82 28.33
N VAL A 273 9.24 -0.05 27.49
CA VAL A 273 7.86 0.43 27.72
C VAL A 273 6.83 -0.56 27.20
N LEU A 274 7.08 -1.24 26.07
CA LEU A 274 6.12 -2.16 25.46
C LEU A 274 5.62 -3.28 26.41
N PRO A 275 6.45 -3.89 27.28
CA PRO A 275 5.96 -4.86 28.27
C PRO A 275 4.96 -4.26 29.28
N LEU A 276 5.15 -3.00 29.68
CA LEU A 276 4.22 -2.29 30.57
C LEU A 276 2.88 -2.02 29.88
N LEU A 277 2.93 -1.63 28.60
CA LEU A 277 1.75 -1.46 27.77
C LEU A 277 1.01 -2.79 27.58
N ALA A 278 1.72 -3.87 27.25
CA ALA A 278 1.16 -5.19 27.01
C ALA A 278 0.47 -5.77 28.26
N LYS A 279 1.00 -5.53 29.47
CA LYS A 279 0.35 -5.92 30.73
C LYS A 279 -1.05 -5.32 30.92
N ARG A 280 -1.35 -4.19 30.26
CA ARG A 280 -2.65 -3.52 30.30
C ARG A 280 -3.62 -4.07 29.25
N GLY A 281 -3.16 -4.99 28.39
CA GLY A 281 -3.96 -5.65 27.37
C GLY A 281 -4.73 -4.67 26.48
N LYS A 282 -6.01 -5.00 26.20
CA LYS A 282 -6.89 -4.19 25.35
C LYS A 282 -7.28 -2.83 25.97
N GLU A 283 -7.21 -2.71 27.29
CA GLU A 283 -7.40 -1.42 27.96
C GLU A 283 -6.19 -0.49 27.74
N GLY A 284 -4.99 -1.09 27.60
CA GLY A 284 -3.77 -0.39 27.24
C GLY A 284 -3.71 -0.01 25.76
N SER A 285 -4.05 -0.95 24.88
CA SER A 285 -3.97 -0.78 23.42
C SER A 285 -5.12 -1.50 22.73
N PRO A 286 -5.95 -0.82 21.91
CA PRO A 286 -6.99 -1.51 21.13
C PRO A 286 -6.38 -2.47 20.09
N PHE A 287 -5.10 -2.32 19.79
CA PHE A 287 -4.33 -3.16 18.88
C PHE A 287 -3.67 -4.37 19.54
N TYR A 288 -3.88 -4.56 20.86
CA TYR A 288 -3.24 -5.64 21.59
C TYR A 288 -3.70 -7.02 21.09
N ILE A 289 -2.73 -7.85 20.72
CA ILE A 289 -2.93 -9.23 20.30
C ILE A 289 -2.52 -10.16 21.45
N GLU A 290 -3.47 -10.96 21.94
CA GLU A 290 -3.22 -11.96 22.99
C GLU A 290 -2.30 -13.07 22.48
N THR A 291 -1.56 -13.73 23.37
CA THR A 291 -0.54 -14.70 22.99
C THR A 291 -1.13 -15.91 22.24
N GLU A 292 -2.30 -16.40 22.64
CA GLU A 292 -3.02 -17.48 21.97
C GLU A 292 -3.41 -17.09 20.54
N ASP A 293 -3.96 -15.88 20.37
CA ASP A 293 -4.32 -15.33 19.06
C ASP A 293 -3.07 -15.09 18.21
N ALA A 294 -2.00 -14.52 18.78
CA ALA A 294 -0.73 -14.28 18.09
C ALA A 294 -0.13 -15.58 17.55
N ASN A 295 -0.15 -16.65 18.35
CA ASN A 295 0.32 -17.98 17.92
C ASN A 295 -0.53 -18.54 16.77
N ALA A 296 -1.85 -18.42 16.85
CA ALA A 296 -2.75 -18.91 15.80
C ALA A 296 -2.59 -18.11 14.51
N ILE A 297 -2.57 -16.77 14.60
CA ILE A 297 -2.36 -15.83 13.49
C ILE A 297 -1.04 -16.13 12.78
N VAL A 298 0.08 -16.16 13.53
CA VAL A 298 1.41 -16.36 12.92
C VAL A 298 1.53 -17.75 12.30
N LYS A 299 0.94 -18.78 12.91
CA LYS A 299 0.92 -20.12 12.32
C LYS A 299 0.21 -20.12 10.96
N GLU A 300 -0.95 -19.49 10.86
CA GLU A 300 -1.75 -19.45 9.63
C GLU A 300 -1.07 -18.63 8.53
N VAL A 301 -0.59 -17.43 8.87
CA VAL A 301 0.09 -16.55 7.91
C VAL A 301 1.40 -17.18 7.41
N LYS A 302 2.20 -17.79 8.30
CA LYS A 302 3.42 -18.50 7.88
C LYS A 302 3.11 -19.68 6.97
N ALA A 303 2.05 -20.44 7.25
CA ALA A 303 1.64 -21.55 6.39
C ALA A 303 1.24 -21.05 5.00
N ALA A 304 0.58 -19.89 4.90
CA ALA A 304 0.23 -19.27 3.63
C ALA A 304 1.48 -18.79 2.85
N ILE A 305 2.44 -18.14 3.52
CA ILE A 305 3.74 -17.75 2.92
C ILE A 305 4.45 -18.98 2.35
N GLN A 306 4.57 -20.04 3.14
CA GLN A 306 5.22 -21.30 2.73
C GLN A 306 4.45 -22.03 1.62
N LEU A 307 3.12 -21.93 1.60
CA LEU A 307 2.31 -22.51 0.55
C LEU A 307 2.55 -21.78 -0.76
N ARG A 308 2.47 -20.44 -0.77
CA ARG A 308 2.75 -19.65 -1.99
C ARG A 308 4.18 -19.84 -2.50
N ALA A 309 5.15 -19.87 -1.61
CA ALA A 309 6.55 -20.06 -1.99
C ALA A 309 6.81 -21.44 -2.64
N ARG A 310 6.09 -22.48 -2.23
CA ARG A 310 6.28 -23.85 -2.73
C ARG A 310 5.43 -24.19 -3.94
N GLU A 311 4.16 -23.77 -3.91
CA GLU A 311 3.15 -24.18 -4.89
C GLU A 311 2.73 -23.03 -5.82
N GLY A 312 3.32 -21.84 -5.64
CA GLY A 312 2.93 -20.63 -6.36
C GLY A 312 1.59 -20.09 -5.89
N ARG A 313 1.04 -19.19 -6.70
CA ARG A 313 -0.28 -18.58 -6.52
C ARG A 313 -1.36 -19.66 -6.31
N GLN A 314 -2.09 -19.60 -5.20
CA GLN A 314 -3.20 -20.51 -4.90
C GLN A 314 -4.50 -19.91 -5.40
N TRP A 315 -4.52 -19.58 -6.68
CA TRP A 315 -5.56 -18.77 -7.26
C TRP A 315 -6.92 -19.46 -7.22
N SER A 316 -7.95 -18.76 -6.76
CA SER A 316 -9.33 -19.21 -6.81
C SER A 316 -9.87 -19.28 -8.25
N LEU A 317 -9.34 -18.48 -9.18
CA LEU A 317 -9.76 -18.44 -10.60
C LEU A 317 -8.89 -19.30 -11.53
N ALA A 318 -8.07 -20.18 -10.97
CA ALA A 318 -7.22 -21.09 -11.74
C ALA A 318 -8.06 -21.90 -12.76
N PRO A 319 -7.53 -22.20 -13.96
CA PRO A 319 -8.30 -22.87 -15.03
C PRO A 319 -8.96 -24.19 -14.60
N GLU A 320 -8.34 -24.94 -13.69
CA GLU A 320 -8.86 -26.19 -13.16
C GLU A 320 -10.01 -26.03 -12.15
N LYS A 321 -10.27 -24.80 -11.68
CA LYS A 321 -11.32 -24.47 -10.70
C LYS A 321 -12.49 -23.72 -11.33
N VAL A 322 -12.21 -22.76 -12.22
CA VAL A 322 -13.20 -21.83 -12.78
C VAL A 322 -13.10 -21.85 -14.30
N GLY A 323 -14.16 -22.30 -14.97
CA GLY A 323 -14.23 -22.26 -16.44
C GLY A 323 -14.45 -20.86 -16.99
N TRP A 324 -14.18 -20.65 -18.29
CA TRP A 324 -14.36 -19.36 -18.98
C TRP A 324 -15.74 -18.74 -18.79
N LYS A 325 -16.80 -19.54 -18.86
CA LYS A 325 -18.18 -19.04 -18.70
C LYS A 325 -18.41 -18.38 -17.35
N GLU A 326 -17.95 -19.01 -16.27
CA GLU A 326 -18.06 -18.45 -14.93
C GLU A 326 -17.15 -17.22 -14.78
N LEU A 327 -15.93 -17.27 -15.35
CA LEU A 327 -14.99 -16.16 -15.29
C LEU A 327 -15.56 -14.88 -15.95
N LEU A 328 -16.12 -15.00 -17.15
CA LEU A 328 -16.70 -13.88 -17.89
C LEU A 328 -17.97 -13.34 -17.22
N ASP A 329 -18.82 -14.21 -16.66
CA ASP A 329 -20.00 -13.81 -15.89
C ASP A 329 -19.60 -12.99 -14.64
N ARG A 330 -18.53 -13.39 -13.95
CA ARG A 330 -17.98 -12.65 -12.80
C ARG A 330 -17.37 -11.32 -13.23
N LEU A 331 -16.62 -11.29 -14.33
CA LEU A 331 -16.07 -10.06 -14.91
C LEU A 331 -17.19 -9.07 -15.21
N ALA A 332 -18.21 -9.48 -15.95
CA ALA A 332 -19.33 -8.65 -16.34
C ALA A 332 -20.10 -8.09 -15.13
N LYS A 333 -20.41 -8.95 -14.14
CA LYS A 333 -21.10 -8.52 -12.92
C LYS A 333 -20.28 -7.54 -12.09
N GLY A 334 -18.97 -7.80 -11.93
CA GLY A 334 -18.07 -6.91 -11.22
C GLY A 334 -17.91 -5.58 -11.95
N ALA A 335 -17.66 -5.62 -13.25
CA ALA A 335 -17.53 -4.46 -14.14
C ALA A 335 -18.78 -3.57 -14.09
N TRP A 336 -19.97 -4.15 -14.23
CA TRP A 336 -21.23 -3.43 -14.12
C TRP A 336 -21.40 -2.75 -12.76
N ALA A 337 -20.99 -3.42 -11.67
CA ALA A 337 -21.12 -2.88 -10.33
C ALA A 337 -20.19 -1.68 -10.07
N VAL A 338 -18.99 -1.66 -10.67
CA VAL A 338 -17.96 -0.63 -10.40
C VAL A 338 -17.95 0.51 -11.43
N ASN A 339 -18.42 0.28 -12.65
CA ASN A 339 -18.37 1.23 -13.77
C ASN A 339 -19.73 1.47 -14.44
N ARG A 340 -20.82 1.36 -13.66
CA ARG A 340 -22.20 1.42 -14.18
C ARG A 340 -22.50 2.64 -15.04
N THR A 341 -22.10 3.83 -14.59
CA THR A 341 -22.43 5.11 -15.25
C THR A 341 -21.93 5.11 -16.70
N GLU A 342 -20.69 4.72 -16.91
CA GLU A 342 -20.09 4.71 -18.24
C GLU A 342 -20.72 3.65 -19.15
N TYR A 343 -21.04 2.46 -18.62
CA TYR A 343 -21.76 1.46 -19.38
C TYR A 343 -23.17 1.91 -19.79
N GLU A 344 -23.89 2.63 -18.92
CA GLU A 344 -25.19 3.22 -19.25
C GLU A 344 -25.05 4.30 -20.35
N GLU A 345 -23.96 5.09 -20.35
CA GLU A 345 -23.65 6.06 -21.41
C GLU A 345 -23.30 5.39 -22.75
N GLN A 346 -22.68 4.21 -22.71
CA GLN A 346 -22.45 3.35 -23.88
C GLN A 346 -23.73 2.63 -24.36
N GLY A 347 -24.84 2.73 -23.62
CA GLY A 347 -26.14 2.18 -23.98
C GLY A 347 -26.43 0.77 -23.46
N LEU A 348 -25.61 0.25 -22.55
CA LEU A 348 -25.82 -1.05 -21.91
C LEU A 348 -26.81 -0.91 -20.75
N THR A 349 -27.59 -1.96 -20.49
CA THR A 349 -28.67 -1.93 -19.48
C THR A 349 -28.48 -2.91 -18.33
N CYS A 350 -27.64 -3.92 -18.51
CA CYS A 350 -27.26 -4.87 -17.46
C CYS A 350 -25.86 -5.45 -17.68
N ALA A 351 -25.40 -6.24 -16.71
CA ALA A 351 -24.10 -6.90 -16.78
C ALA A 351 -24.00 -7.85 -17.98
N GLU A 352 -25.08 -8.55 -18.33
CA GLU A 352 -25.08 -9.49 -19.45
C GLU A 352 -24.81 -8.79 -20.79
N ASP A 353 -25.20 -7.52 -20.94
CA ASP A 353 -24.96 -6.73 -22.15
C ASP A 353 -23.46 -6.41 -22.37
N ILE A 354 -22.62 -6.57 -21.35
CA ILE A 354 -21.17 -6.32 -21.45
C ILE A 354 -20.50 -7.38 -22.33
N LEU A 355 -21.01 -8.62 -22.36
CA LEU A 355 -20.40 -9.71 -23.11
C LEU A 355 -20.96 -9.77 -24.53
N HIS A 356 -20.08 -9.87 -25.53
CA HIS A 356 -20.50 -10.03 -26.91
C HIS A 356 -21.09 -11.42 -27.16
N SER A 357 -21.82 -11.55 -28.28
CA SER A 357 -22.31 -12.86 -28.70
C SER A 357 -21.15 -13.84 -28.97
N PRO A 358 -21.32 -15.15 -28.71
CA PRO A 358 -20.27 -16.13 -28.99
C PRO A 358 -19.88 -16.17 -30.47
N ALA A 359 -18.59 -16.37 -30.75
CA ALA A 359 -18.07 -16.60 -32.08
C ALA A 359 -18.45 -17.99 -32.61
N THR A 360 -18.74 -18.04 -33.90
CA THR A 360 -18.92 -19.27 -34.68
C THR A 360 -17.57 -19.89 -35.03
N GLU A 361 -17.54 -21.19 -35.35
CA GLU A 361 -16.30 -21.84 -35.80
C GLU A 361 -15.83 -21.29 -37.15
N GLU A 362 -16.75 -20.80 -37.98
CA GLU A 362 -16.44 -20.10 -39.23
C GLU A 362 -15.67 -18.80 -38.97
N GLU A 363 -16.13 -17.95 -38.04
CA GLU A 363 -15.44 -16.71 -37.67
C GLU A 363 -14.05 -16.99 -37.07
N ILE A 364 -13.92 -18.05 -36.25
CA ILE A 364 -12.63 -18.48 -35.71
C ILE A 364 -11.69 -18.92 -36.84
N ALA A 365 -12.18 -19.69 -37.81
CA ALA A 365 -11.38 -20.15 -38.93
C ALA A 365 -10.95 -18.99 -39.86
N GLU A 366 -11.82 -18.00 -40.05
CA GLU A 366 -11.51 -16.78 -40.82
C GLU A 366 -10.44 -15.94 -40.13
N ALA A 367 -10.54 -15.75 -38.81
CA ALA A 367 -9.53 -15.08 -38.01
C ALA A 367 -8.17 -15.81 -38.08
N GLU A 368 -8.16 -17.14 -37.92
CA GLU A 368 -6.92 -17.93 -38.02
C GLU A 368 -6.29 -17.88 -39.43
N ALA A 369 -7.11 -17.78 -40.47
CA ALA A 369 -6.62 -17.59 -41.83
C ALA A 369 -5.99 -16.20 -42.04
N LYS A 370 -6.43 -15.19 -41.28
CA LYS A 370 -5.92 -13.81 -41.35
C LYS A 370 -4.63 -13.63 -40.57
N VAL A 371 -4.58 -14.08 -39.30
CA VAL A 371 -3.48 -13.75 -38.37
C VAL A 371 -2.64 -14.95 -37.93
N GLY A 372 -2.98 -16.15 -38.41
CA GLY A 372 -2.36 -17.41 -37.97
C GLY A 372 -3.08 -18.03 -36.78
N GLU A 373 -2.54 -19.15 -36.27
CA GLU A 373 -3.18 -19.94 -35.22
C GLU A 373 -3.42 -19.12 -33.95
N LEU A 374 -4.68 -19.04 -33.50
CA LEU A 374 -5.05 -18.34 -32.29
C LEU A 374 -4.71 -19.18 -31.04
N PRO A 375 -4.36 -18.54 -29.92
CA PRO A 375 -4.13 -19.24 -28.66
C PRO A 375 -5.35 -20.09 -28.23
N PRO A 376 -5.15 -21.31 -27.69
CA PRO A 376 -6.26 -22.20 -27.34
C PRO A 376 -7.24 -21.63 -26.32
N ASP A 377 -6.76 -20.98 -25.27
CA ASP A 377 -7.61 -20.36 -24.23
C ASP A 377 -8.40 -19.17 -24.78
N PHE A 378 -7.81 -18.36 -25.67
CA PHE A 378 -8.52 -17.29 -26.37
C PHE A 378 -9.63 -17.85 -27.26
N LYS A 379 -9.37 -18.95 -27.98
CA LYS A 379 -10.40 -19.67 -28.75
C LYS A 379 -11.54 -20.20 -27.87
N GLU A 380 -11.24 -20.70 -26.69
CA GLU A 380 -12.29 -21.12 -25.73
C GLU A 380 -13.12 -19.94 -25.23
N MET A 381 -12.49 -18.78 -25.00
CA MET A 381 -13.15 -17.56 -24.59
C MET A 381 -14.12 -17.06 -25.67
N VAL A 382 -13.66 -16.90 -26.92
CA VAL A 382 -14.50 -16.37 -28.01
C VAL A 382 -15.69 -17.27 -28.34
N ARG A 383 -15.58 -18.59 -28.15
CA ARG A 383 -16.71 -19.53 -28.25
C ARG A 383 -17.80 -19.33 -27.19
N ILE A 384 -17.51 -18.56 -26.14
CA ILE A 384 -18.46 -18.22 -25.08
C ILE A 384 -18.92 -16.78 -25.20
N ALA A 385 -18.00 -15.85 -25.47
CA ALA A 385 -18.30 -14.46 -25.78
C ALA A 385 -17.21 -13.92 -26.71
N ASN A 386 -17.56 -13.43 -27.90
CA ASN A 386 -16.60 -12.88 -28.87
C ASN A 386 -16.14 -11.47 -28.46
N GLY A 387 -15.57 -11.37 -27.26
CA GLY A 387 -15.17 -10.10 -26.65
C GLY A 387 -16.18 -9.55 -25.63
N PHE A 388 -15.87 -8.35 -25.15
CA PHE A 388 -16.64 -7.66 -24.12
C PHE A 388 -16.33 -6.16 -24.08
N TYR A 389 -17.29 -5.37 -23.62
CA TYR A 389 -17.18 -3.92 -23.45
C TYR A 389 -16.30 -3.51 -22.25
N GLY A 390 -15.45 -2.51 -22.45
CA GLY A 390 -14.71 -1.83 -21.38
C GLY A 390 -15.17 -0.39 -21.17
N GLY A 391 -14.29 0.45 -20.65
CA GLY A 391 -14.50 1.89 -20.54
C GLY A 391 -13.25 2.66 -21.00
N TRP A 392 -13.33 3.98 -20.96
CA TRP A 392 -12.33 4.91 -21.47
C TRP A 392 -10.94 4.60 -20.91
N HIS A 393 -10.85 4.38 -19.59
CA HIS A 393 -9.65 3.93 -18.88
C HIS A 393 -9.85 2.63 -18.09
N PHE A 394 -10.80 1.80 -18.53
CA PHE A 394 -11.23 0.60 -17.80
C PHE A 394 -11.21 -0.64 -18.69
N LEU A 395 -10.60 -1.73 -18.18
CA LEU A 395 -10.42 -2.99 -18.92
C LEU A 395 -9.70 -2.82 -20.28
N GLY A 396 -8.91 -1.76 -20.44
CA GLY A 396 -8.27 -1.41 -21.72
C GLY A 396 -9.27 -1.08 -22.84
N GLY A 397 -10.50 -0.66 -22.52
CA GLY A 397 -11.55 -0.49 -23.53
C GLY A 397 -12.26 -1.80 -23.91
N GLY A 398 -11.96 -2.91 -23.23
CA GLY A 398 -12.49 -4.21 -23.56
C GLY A 398 -11.89 -4.76 -24.84
N ILE A 399 -12.49 -5.78 -25.45
CA ILE A 399 -11.99 -6.34 -26.71
C ILE A 399 -13.15 -6.55 -27.68
N ASN A 400 -12.98 -6.13 -28.94
CA ASN A 400 -14.00 -6.32 -29.97
C ASN A 400 -14.08 -7.78 -30.49
N GLY A 401 -13.28 -8.68 -29.92
CA GLY A 401 -13.22 -10.07 -30.32
C GLY A 401 -12.51 -10.25 -31.66
N LEU A 402 -13.07 -11.11 -32.51
CA LEU A 402 -12.49 -11.48 -33.81
C LEU A 402 -12.82 -10.51 -34.96
N GLU A 403 -13.75 -9.56 -34.77
CA GLU A 403 -14.23 -8.70 -35.87
C GLU A 403 -13.14 -7.77 -36.44
N ASP A 404 -12.29 -7.24 -35.55
CA ASP A 404 -11.18 -6.32 -35.89
C ASP A 404 -9.81 -6.89 -35.50
N ILE A 405 -9.63 -8.21 -35.65
CA ILE A 405 -8.33 -8.86 -35.42
C ILE A 405 -7.40 -8.63 -36.61
N ASP A 406 -6.16 -8.23 -36.38
CA ASP A 406 -5.15 -8.10 -37.44
C ASP A 406 -3.74 -8.47 -36.96
N LEU A 407 -2.80 -8.60 -37.89
CA LEU A 407 -1.39 -8.55 -37.55
C LEU A 407 -1.01 -7.11 -37.24
N ALA A 408 -0.23 -6.93 -36.19
CA ALA A 408 0.23 -5.62 -35.78
C ALA A 408 1.14 -5.00 -36.86
N ASP A 409 1.05 -3.69 -37.03
CA ASP A 409 1.76 -2.94 -38.07
C ASP A 409 3.20 -2.58 -37.68
N ASP A 410 3.91 -1.85 -38.55
CA ASP A 410 5.33 -1.49 -38.35
C ASP A 410 5.57 -0.64 -37.08
N ASP A 411 4.53 -0.09 -36.44
CA ASP A 411 4.66 0.68 -35.20
C ASP A 411 4.85 -0.21 -33.95
N VAL A 412 4.79 -1.54 -34.08
CA VAL A 412 5.17 -2.51 -33.02
C VAL A 412 6.56 -2.25 -32.45
N GLU A 413 7.51 -1.79 -33.26
CA GLU A 413 8.85 -1.43 -32.80
C GLU A 413 8.82 -0.31 -31.75
N ASN A 414 7.94 0.69 -31.91
CA ASN A 414 7.76 1.76 -30.93
C ASN A 414 7.07 1.24 -29.65
N TYR A 415 6.15 0.29 -29.79
CA TYR A 415 5.39 -0.31 -28.68
C TYR A 415 6.23 -1.25 -27.82
N MET A 416 7.24 -1.88 -28.42
CA MET A 416 8.08 -2.87 -27.75
C MET A 416 9.39 -2.32 -27.17
N TRP A 417 9.90 -1.21 -27.71
CA TRP A 417 11.08 -0.53 -27.16
C TRP A 417 10.89 -0.13 -25.69
N SER A 418 9.66 0.18 -25.26
CA SER A 418 9.34 0.44 -23.85
C SER A 418 9.45 -0.82 -22.98
N MET A 419 9.05 -1.98 -23.51
CA MET A 419 8.89 -3.22 -22.74
C MET A 419 10.16 -4.08 -22.63
N SER A 420 11.27 -3.66 -23.24
CA SER A 420 12.54 -4.41 -23.27
C SER A 420 12.41 -5.86 -23.76
N LEU A 421 11.38 -6.16 -24.57
CA LEU A 421 11.17 -7.47 -25.19
C LEU A 421 12.03 -7.55 -26.46
N ASP A 422 13.13 -8.30 -26.40
CA ASP A 422 14.02 -8.51 -27.54
C ASP A 422 13.44 -9.62 -28.44
N LEU A 423 12.45 -9.29 -29.29
CA LEU A 423 11.95 -10.26 -30.27
C LEU A 423 12.89 -10.38 -31.46
N ASP A 424 13.01 -11.59 -32.00
CA ASP A 424 13.57 -11.78 -33.34
C ASP A 424 12.66 -11.12 -34.39
N GLU A 425 13.26 -10.52 -35.43
CA GLU A 425 12.56 -9.91 -36.60
C GLU A 425 11.43 -10.80 -37.15
N GLU A 426 11.57 -12.12 -37.08
CA GLU A 426 10.56 -13.07 -37.55
C GLU A 426 9.28 -13.11 -36.67
N VAL A 427 9.39 -12.83 -35.37
CA VAL A 427 8.26 -12.86 -34.43
C VAL A 427 7.45 -11.56 -34.52
N TYR A 428 8.06 -10.43 -34.88
CA TYR A 428 7.35 -9.14 -35.08
C TYR A 428 6.20 -9.28 -36.08
N THR A 429 6.46 -9.95 -37.20
CA THR A 429 5.45 -10.17 -38.26
C THR A 429 4.29 -11.10 -37.85
N LYS A 430 4.32 -11.63 -36.62
CA LYS A 430 3.36 -12.60 -36.08
C LYS A 430 2.67 -12.12 -34.81
N VAL A 431 2.86 -10.84 -34.44
CA VAL A 431 2.14 -10.22 -33.34
C VAL A 431 0.69 -9.98 -33.78
N ILE A 432 -0.25 -10.48 -33.00
CA ILE A 432 -1.69 -10.33 -33.21
C ILE A 432 -2.15 -9.10 -32.43
N ALA A 433 -2.79 -8.15 -33.11
CA ALA A 433 -3.45 -7.00 -32.52
C ALA A 433 -4.96 -7.24 -32.43
N LEU A 434 -5.55 -6.89 -31.29
CA LEU A 434 -6.99 -6.81 -31.10
C LEU A 434 -7.39 -5.35 -30.86
N SER A 435 -8.43 -4.91 -31.54
CA SER A 435 -9.04 -3.61 -31.27
C SER A 435 -9.88 -3.63 -30.00
N PRO A 436 -9.90 -2.50 -29.25
CA PRO A 436 -10.79 -2.34 -28.12
C PRO A 436 -12.26 -2.32 -28.57
N ALA A 437 -13.18 -2.74 -27.70
CA ALA A 437 -14.63 -2.73 -27.99
C ALA A 437 -15.24 -1.31 -27.92
N THR A 438 -14.56 -0.40 -27.22
CA THR A 438 -15.00 0.99 -27.03
C THR A 438 -13.84 1.95 -27.27
N GLU A 439 -14.15 3.19 -27.65
CA GLU A 439 -13.15 4.27 -27.65
C GLU A 439 -12.54 4.39 -26.24
N CYS A 440 -11.21 4.29 -26.15
CA CYS A 440 -10.51 4.08 -24.88
C CYS A 440 -9.12 4.73 -24.85
N ASP A 441 -9.05 6.01 -25.20
CA ASP A 441 -7.80 6.80 -25.10
C ASP A 441 -6.57 6.15 -25.76
N GLY A 442 -6.79 5.37 -26.82
CA GLY A 442 -5.73 4.71 -27.58
C GLY A 442 -5.17 3.42 -26.96
N TYR A 443 -5.91 2.73 -26.07
CA TYR A 443 -5.54 1.35 -25.69
C TYR A 443 -5.59 0.41 -26.89
N MET A 444 -4.56 -0.42 -27.00
CA MET A 444 -4.42 -1.52 -27.95
C MET A 444 -4.02 -2.79 -27.22
N HIS A 445 -4.43 -3.94 -27.74
CA HIS A 445 -4.19 -5.24 -27.14
C HIS A 445 -3.36 -6.10 -28.07
N PHE A 446 -2.37 -6.79 -27.51
CA PHE A 446 -1.43 -7.58 -28.30
C PHE A 446 -1.20 -8.96 -27.70
N MET A 447 -0.97 -9.94 -28.57
CA MET A 447 -0.55 -11.28 -28.19
C MET A 447 0.28 -11.96 -29.26
N VAL A 448 1.05 -12.98 -28.86
CA VAL A 448 1.78 -13.85 -29.80
C VAL A 448 1.30 -15.29 -29.61
N SER A 449 1.01 -16.00 -30.70
CA SER A 449 0.60 -17.41 -30.61
C SER A 449 1.67 -18.28 -29.92
N PRO A 450 1.30 -19.26 -29.08
CA PRO A 450 2.26 -20.16 -28.42
C PRO A 450 3.22 -20.87 -29.38
N THR A 451 2.82 -21.11 -30.63
CA THR A 451 3.65 -21.75 -31.66
C THR A 451 4.77 -20.85 -32.19
N ASN A 452 4.60 -19.53 -32.10
CA ASN A 452 5.52 -18.53 -32.65
C ASN A 452 6.40 -17.89 -31.57
N TRP A 453 6.08 -18.07 -30.29
CA TRP A 453 6.81 -17.48 -29.19
C TRP A 453 7.87 -18.43 -28.61
N ARG A 454 9.09 -17.92 -28.43
CA ARG A 454 10.18 -18.56 -27.65
C ARG A 454 10.79 -17.48 -26.77
N ASN A 455 10.92 -17.73 -25.46
CA ASN A 455 11.41 -16.70 -24.53
C ASN A 455 12.84 -16.26 -24.91
N PRO A 456 13.05 -14.98 -25.32
CA PRO A 456 14.35 -14.54 -25.82
C PRO A 456 15.39 -14.32 -24.71
N THR A 457 14.97 -14.06 -23.46
CA THR A 457 15.92 -13.67 -22.40
C THR A 457 16.58 -14.85 -21.67
N ASN A 458 15.97 -16.04 -21.66
CA ASN A 458 16.49 -17.20 -20.91
C ASN A 458 16.61 -18.50 -21.72
N GLY A 459 16.17 -18.53 -22.99
CA GLY A 459 16.13 -19.77 -23.78
C GLY A 459 15.19 -20.85 -23.23
N GLU A 460 14.35 -20.52 -22.26
CA GLU A 460 13.33 -21.42 -21.71
C GLU A 460 12.05 -21.36 -22.56
N ASN A 461 11.47 -22.52 -22.86
CA ASN A 461 10.12 -22.56 -23.40
C ASN A 461 9.13 -22.14 -22.31
N PHE A 462 8.16 -21.31 -22.68
CA PHE A 462 6.95 -21.12 -21.86
C PHE A 462 6.33 -22.50 -21.58
N LYS A 463 5.70 -22.69 -20.40
CA LYS A 463 4.99 -23.95 -20.13
C LYS A 463 3.92 -24.16 -21.21
N ASP A 464 3.64 -25.41 -21.57
CA ASP A 464 2.64 -25.74 -22.61
C ASP A 464 1.35 -24.91 -22.42
N GLY A 465 1.03 -24.07 -23.42
CA GLY A 465 -0.17 -23.22 -23.43
C GLY A 465 0.00 -21.78 -22.94
N GLN A 466 1.17 -21.37 -22.42
CA GLN A 466 1.42 -19.97 -22.05
C GLN A 466 1.97 -19.15 -23.24
N TYR A 467 1.62 -17.87 -23.28
CA TYR A 467 2.06 -16.92 -24.31
C TYR A 467 1.93 -15.47 -23.80
N PRO A 468 2.73 -14.53 -24.32
CA PRO A 468 2.63 -13.15 -23.87
C PRO A 468 1.35 -12.51 -24.39
N TYR A 469 0.66 -11.84 -23.48
CA TYR A 469 -0.38 -10.88 -23.77
C TYR A 469 -0.01 -9.56 -23.08
N TRP A 470 -0.23 -8.43 -23.73
CA TRP A 470 0.01 -7.12 -23.16
C TRP A 470 -0.93 -6.07 -23.75
N GLN A 471 -0.98 -4.93 -23.07
CA GLN A 471 -1.73 -3.76 -23.49
C GLN A 471 -0.79 -2.59 -23.65
N TRP A 472 -1.12 -1.67 -24.55
CA TRP A 472 -0.32 -0.48 -24.78
C TRP A 472 -1.22 0.72 -25.07
N ALA A 473 -0.80 1.89 -24.61
CA ALA A 473 -1.26 3.18 -25.10
C ALA A 473 -0.07 4.14 -25.11
N SER A 474 -0.08 5.15 -25.97
CA SER A 474 1.05 6.09 -26.14
C SER A 474 1.48 6.84 -24.88
N TRP A 475 0.56 6.98 -23.92
CA TRP A 475 0.78 7.60 -22.62
C TRP A 475 0.99 6.59 -21.49
N LEU A 476 0.85 5.29 -21.77
CA LEU A 476 1.06 4.21 -20.81
C LEU A 476 2.56 3.94 -20.69
N CYS A 477 3.15 4.25 -19.54
CA CYS A 477 4.53 3.85 -19.20
C CYS A 477 4.57 2.55 -18.39
N SER A 478 3.78 1.53 -18.77
CA SER A 478 3.74 0.23 -18.08
C SER A 478 4.37 -0.88 -18.93
N ASP A 479 5.06 -1.80 -18.26
CA ASP A 479 5.69 -3.00 -18.83
C ASP A 479 4.89 -4.29 -18.48
N ASP A 480 3.59 -4.16 -18.20
CA ASP A 480 2.77 -5.29 -17.77
C ASP A 480 2.57 -6.30 -18.90
N VAL A 481 3.15 -7.50 -18.72
CA VAL A 481 2.97 -8.67 -19.58
C VAL A 481 2.31 -9.79 -18.79
N TRP A 482 1.24 -10.34 -19.33
CA TRP A 482 0.57 -11.53 -18.81
C TRP A 482 0.98 -12.78 -19.56
N TYR A 483 0.87 -13.94 -18.90
CA TYR A 483 1.28 -15.24 -19.45
C TYR A 483 0.20 -15.95 -20.29
N SER A 484 -0.97 -15.32 -20.42
CA SER A 484 -2.06 -15.70 -21.33
C SER A 484 -3.13 -14.61 -21.31
N PHE A 485 -4.04 -14.64 -22.28
CA PHE A 485 -5.21 -13.75 -22.24
C PHE A 485 -6.11 -14.06 -21.03
N ARG A 486 -6.24 -15.35 -20.68
CA ARG A 486 -6.95 -15.77 -19.47
C ARG A 486 -6.41 -15.15 -18.19
N ASP A 487 -5.08 -15.08 -18.07
CA ASP A 487 -4.41 -14.55 -16.88
C ASP A 487 -4.76 -13.06 -16.66
N TRP A 488 -4.77 -12.28 -17.75
CA TRP A 488 -5.24 -10.89 -17.72
C TRP A 488 -6.71 -10.79 -17.28
N VAL A 489 -7.63 -11.49 -17.97
CA VAL A 489 -9.08 -11.41 -17.67
C VAL A 489 -9.35 -11.76 -16.21
N ALA A 490 -8.70 -12.81 -15.71
CA ALA A 490 -8.91 -13.22 -14.34
C ALA A 490 -8.25 -12.26 -13.33
N GLY A 491 -7.14 -11.58 -13.68
CA GLY A 491 -6.62 -10.45 -12.89
C GLY A 491 -7.62 -9.28 -12.82
N GLU A 492 -8.31 -8.98 -13.92
CA GLU A 492 -9.37 -7.96 -13.91
C GLU A 492 -10.58 -8.38 -13.07
N VAL A 493 -10.98 -9.65 -13.09
CA VAL A 493 -12.03 -10.18 -12.20
C VAL A 493 -11.69 -9.95 -10.73
N GLU A 494 -10.44 -10.23 -10.32
CA GLU A 494 -10.00 -9.96 -8.96
C GLU A 494 -10.07 -8.47 -8.61
N ARG A 495 -9.62 -7.61 -9.53
CA ARG A 495 -9.64 -6.16 -9.33
C ARG A 495 -11.06 -5.66 -9.11
N VAL A 496 -12.01 -6.01 -9.99
CA VAL A 496 -13.40 -5.53 -9.89
C VAL A 496 -14.10 -6.10 -8.66
N GLU A 497 -13.90 -7.37 -8.30
CA GLU A 497 -14.51 -7.96 -7.11
C GLU A 497 -13.94 -7.34 -5.82
N ALA A 498 -12.65 -7.01 -5.79
CA ALA A 498 -12.03 -6.30 -4.68
C ALA A 498 -12.61 -4.88 -4.52
N MET A 499 -12.87 -4.17 -5.62
CA MET A 499 -13.52 -2.86 -5.61
C MET A 499 -14.96 -2.96 -5.10
N VAL A 500 -15.75 -3.93 -5.59
CA VAL A 500 -17.12 -4.19 -5.11
C VAL A 500 -17.14 -4.46 -3.61
N LYS A 501 -16.24 -5.32 -3.11
CA LYS A 501 -16.14 -5.64 -1.68
C LYS A 501 -15.82 -4.40 -0.82
N LYS A 502 -15.03 -3.47 -1.36
CA LYS A 502 -14.68 -2.20 -0.71
C LYS A 502 -15.73 -1.10 -0.91
N GLY A 503 -16.76 -1.34 -1.72
CA GLY A 503 -17.75 -0.33 -2.09
C GLY A 503 -17.18 0.83 -2.90
N ARG A 504 -16.12 0.59 -3.68
CA ARG A 504 -15.46 1.58 -4.54
C ARG A 504 -15.99 1.53 -5.97
N THR A 505 -15.93 2.67 -6.65
CA THR A 505 -16.23 2.81 -8.09
C THR A 505 -14.96 3.12 -8.89
N MET A 506 -15.05 3.10 -10.23
CA MET A 506 -13.94 3.52 -11.10
C MET A 506 -13.56 5.00 -10.97
N GLU A 507 -14.51 5.86 -10.59
CA GLU A 507 -14.26 7.28 -10.30
C GLU A 507 -13.36 7.46 -9.07
N ASP A 508 -13.51 6.60 -8.06
CA ASP A 508 -12.66 6.62 -6.85
C ASP A 508 -11.22 6.25 -7.20
N GLU A 509 -11.01 5.22 -8.04
CA GLU A 509 -9.67 4.74 -8.43
C GLU A 509 -8.92 5.75 -9.32
N THR A 510 -9.61 6.35 -10.29
CA THR A 510 -9.03 7.41 -11.14
C THR A 510 -8.65 8.63 -10.31
N SER A 511 -9.48 9.03 -9.35
CA SER A 511 -9.18 10.13 -8.42
C SER A 511 -7.94 9.86 -7.55
N GLU A 512 -7.70 8.62 -7.11
CA GLU A 512 -6.48 8.24 -6.39
C GLU A 512 -5.23 8.28 -7.29
N ARG A 513 -5.29 7.72 -8.50
CA ARG A 513 -4.15 7.71 -9.44
C ARG A 513 -3.71 9.12 -9.84
N PHE A 514 -4.65 10.03 -10.10
CA PHE A 514 -4.33 11.42 -10.49
C PHE A 514 -4.16 12.36 -9.29
N GLY A 515 -4.74 12.05 -8.13
CA GLY A 515 -4.59 12.81 -6.88
C GLY A 515 -3.20 12.71 -6.26
N VAL A 516 -2.49 11.59 -6.47
CA VAL A 516 -1.08 11.43 -6.03
C VAL A 516 -0.15 12.41 -6.76
N VAL A 517 -0.42 12.74 -8.02
CA VAL A 517 0.39 13.70 -8.80
C VAL A 517 0.26 15.13 -8.27
N ASN A 518 -0.93 15.52 -7.80
CA ASN A 518 -1.16 16.85 -7.24
C ASN A 518 -0.59 17.01 -5.81
N ASN A 519 -0.59 15.94 -5.00
CA ASN A 519 -0.02 16.00 -3.64
C ASN A 519 1.51 16.07 -3.60
N VAL A 520 2.22 15.57 -4.63
CA VAL A 520 3.68 15.76 -4.76
C VAL A 520 4.03 17.23 -5.03
N GLN A 521 3.15 17.97 -5.69
CA GLN A 521 3.32 19.40 -5.96
C GLN A 521 3.19 20.29 -4.71
N GLU A 522 2.34 19.92 -3.75
CA GLU A 522 2.20 20.67 -2.49
C GLU A 522 3.29 20.33 -1.45
N LEU A 523 3.88 19.12 -1.51
CA LEU A 523 4.95 18.70 -0.59
C LEU A 523 6.35 19.20 -0.97
N LEU A 524 6.58 19.53 -2.25
CA LEU A 524 7.84 20.09 -2.73
C LEU A 524 7.68 21.59 -2.99
N GLY A 525 7.69 22.37 -1.91
CA GLY A 525 7.62 23.83 -1.98
C GLY A 525 8.61 24.42 -2.99
N GLY A 526 8.07 24.97 -4.08
CA GLY A 526 8.70 25.96 -4.95
C GLY A 526 9.98 25.53 -5.69
N HIS A 527 9.87 25.49 -7.03
CA HIS A 527 10.93 25.45 -8.03
C HIS A 527 11.53 24.09 -8.40
N VAL A 528 10.76 23.29 -9.13
CA VAL A 528 11.31 22.46 -10.22
C VAL A 528 10.42 22.65 -11.45
N THR A 529 10.95 23.30 -12.47
CA THR A 529 10.30 23.38 -13.79
C THR A 529 10.49 22.04 -14.48
N VAL A 530 9.46 21.19 -14.48
CA VAL A 530 9.37 20.03 -15.38
C VAL A 530 8.40 20.39 -16.50
N TYR A 531 8.88 20.30 -17.74
CA TYR A 531 8.08 20.52 -18.94
C TYR A 531 7.00 19.44 -19.05
N VAL A 532 5.75 19.80 -18.78
CA VAL A 532 4.59 19.01 -19.20
C VAL A 532 4.18 19.53 -20.58
N PHE A 533 4.44 18.75 -21.63
CA PHE A 533 3.87 18.99 -22.95
C PHE A 533 2.40 18.57 -22.93
N VAL A 534 1.50 19.53 -22.67
CA VAL A 534 0.08 19.38 -22.97
C VAL A 534 -0.13 19.85 -24.41
N HIS A 535 -0.33 18.93 -25.35
CA HIS A 535 -0.81 19.27 -26.69
C HIS A 535 -2.34 19.34 -26.67
N LEU A 536 -2.86 20.52 -26.32
CA LEU A 536 -4.26 20.87 -26.50
C LEU A 536 -4.51 21.19 -27.99
N SER A 537 -4.95 20.20 -28.75
CA SER A 537 -5.56 20.44 -30.06
C SER A 537 -7.06 20.70 -29.86
N VAL A 538 -7.39 21.96 -29.64
CA VAL A 538 -8.76 22.48 -29.72
C VAL A 538 -9.17 22.52 -31.19
N LEU A 539 -10.05 21.62 -31.61
CA LEU A 539 -10.86 21.81 -32.81
C LEU A 539 -12.18 22.47 -32.39
N ALA A 540 -12.29 23.77 -32.66
CA ALA A 540 -13.54 24.48 -32.73
C ALA A 540 -13.76 24.91 -34.19
N LEU A 541 -14.91 24.51 -34.75
CA LEU A 541 -15.64 25.01 -35.93
C LEU A 541 -14.88 25.75 -37.04
#